data_AF-A0A816PEX1-F1
#
_entry.id   AF-A0A816PEX1-F1
#
_cell.length_a   1.000
_cell.length_b   1.000
_cell.length_c   1.000
_cell.angle_alpha   90.00
_cell.angle_beta   90.00
_cell.angle_gamma   90.00
#
_symmetry.space_group_name_H-M   'P 1'
#
loop_
_entity.id
_entity.type
_entity.pdbx_description
1 polymer ?
#
loop_
_entity_poly.entity_id
_entity_poly.type
_entity_poly.pdbx_seq_one_letter_code
_entity_poly.pdbx_strand_id
1 'polypeptide(L)' 'MEYFPLLELPEDLQAMVVERVGRNSFQDLYRLRASSGR' A
#
# COMPACT_ATOMS: atom_id res chain seq x y z
N MET A 1 -12.27 -9.76 4.18
CA MET A 1 -11.20 -8.87 3.68
C MET A 1 -10.22 -8.72 4.82
N GLU A 2 -8.98 -9.16 4.65
CA GLU A 2 -7.93 -8.85 5.63
C GLU A 2 -7.53 -7.39 5.44
N TYR A 3 -7.63 -6.63 6.51
CA TYR A 3 -7.19 -5.24 6.54
C TYR A 3 -5.71 -5.20 6.89
N PHE A 4 -4.95 -4.40 6.16
CA PHE A 4 -3.56 -4.15 6.48
C PHE A 4 -3.49 -3.22 7.70
N PRO A 5 -2.82 -3.60 8.81
CA PRO A 5 -2.85 -2.83 10.04
C PRO A 5 -1.86 -1.66 9.97
N LEU A 6 -2.21 -0.62 9.19
CA LEU A 6 -1.37 0.56 8.98
C LEU A 6 -0.96 1.21 10.31
N LEU A 7 -1.87 1.26 11.28
CA LEU A 7 -1.65 1.90 12.59
C LEU A 7 -0.70 1.11 13.51
N GLU A 8 -0.41 -0.15 13.19
CA GLU A 8 0.54 -0.98 13.94
C GLU A 8 1.98 -0.83 13.42
N LEU A 9 2.18 -0.09 12.32
CA LEU A 9 3.50 0.17 11.78
C LEU A 9 4.18 1.36 12.50
N PRO A 10 5.52 1.39 12.53
CA PRO A 10 6.29 2.59 12.86
C PRO A 10 5.84 3.81 12.04
N GLU A 11 5.87 4.99 12.65
CA GLU A 11 5.39 6.25 12.06
C GLU A 11 6.06 6.56 10.70
N ASP A 12 7.36 6.29 10.57
CA ASP A 12 8.10 6.45 9.32
C ASP A 12 7.54 5.58 8.19
N LEU A 13 7.17 4.33 8.50
CA LEU A 13 6.57 3.40 7.55
C LEU A 13 5.13 3.79 7.23
N GLN A 14 4.38 4.35 8.18
CA GLN A 14 3.04 4.88 7.93
C GLN A 14 3.10 6.05 6.92
N ALA A 15 4.01 7.00 7.15
CA ALA A 15 4.20 8.14 6.25
C ALA A 15 4.59 7.69 4.84
N MET A 16 5.47 6.69 4.72
CA MET A 16 5.83 6.10 3.43
C MET A 16 4.65 5.42 2.73
N VAL A 17 3.81 4.68 3.46
CA VAL A 17 2.61 4.06 2.89
C VAL A 17 1.61 5.12 2.44
N VAL A 18 1.38 6.16 3.24
CA VAL A 18 0.47 7.27 2.89
C VAL A 18 0.98 8.04 1.69
N GLU A 19 2.28 8.37 1.62
CA GLU A 19 2.86 9.03 0.45
C GLU A 19 2.72 8.15 -0.79
N ARG A 20 2.98 6.85 -0.67
CA ARG A 20 2.90 5.91 -1.79
C ARG A 20 1.46 5.68 -2.25
N VAL A 21 0.49 5.64 -1.33
CA VAL A 21 -0.97 5.56 -1.60
C VAL A 21 -1.52 6.89 -2.12
N GLY A 22 -0.96 8.03 -1.71
CA GLY A 22 -1.35 9.35 -2.22
C GLY A 22 -0.78 9.62 -3.62
N ARG A 23 0.38 9.05 -3.94
CA ARG A 23 1.05 9.19 -5.25
C ARG A 23 0.72 8.08 -6.25
N ASN A 24 0.35 6.89 -5.79
CA ASN A 24 -0.25 5.85 -6.62
C ASN A 24 -1.77 5.99 -6.53
N SER A 25 -2.49 6.00 -7.65
CA SER A 25 -3.93 5.74 -7.58
C SER A 25 -4.13 4.44 -6.81
N PHE A 26 -5.12 4.34 -5.92
CA PHE A 26 -5.45 3.07 -5.26
C PHE A 26 -5.58 1.91 -6.28
N GLN A 27 -5.92 2.21 -7.55
CA GLN A 27 -5.90 1.26 -8.66
C GLN A 27 -4.51 0.66 -8.99
N ASP A 28 -3.42 1.40 -8.82
CA ASP A 28 -2.07 0.92 -9.12
C ASP A 28 -1.56 -0.07 -8.05
N LEU A 29 -2.02 0.06 -6.80
CA LEU A 29 -1.78 -0.95 -5.75
C LEU A 29 -2.43 -2.29 -6.08
N TYR A 30 -3.64 -2.27 -6.66
CA TYR A 30 -4.31 -3.49 -7.14
C TYR A 30 -3.65 -4.07 -8.41
N ARG A 31 -3.05 -3.24 -9.27
CA ARG A 31 -2.28 -3.71 -10.43
C ARG A 31 -0.99 -4.42 -10.03
N LEU A 32 -0.34 -4.01 -8.94
CA LEU A 32 0.87 -4.67 -8.42
C LEU A 32 0.62 -6.15 -8.04
N ARG A 33 -0.60 -6.45 -7.56
CA ARG A 33 -1.05 -7.82 -7.27
C ARG A 33 -1.23 -8.66 -8.55
N ALA A 34 -1.58 -8.03 -9.67
CA ALA A 34 -1.77 -8.72 -10.95
C ALA A 34 -0.45 -8.96 -11.71
N SER A 35 0.61 -8.21 -11.42
CA SER A 35 1.91 -8.33 -12.08
C SER A 35 2.90 -9.28 -11.41
N SER A 36 2.59 -9.80 -10.22
CA SER A 36 3.44 -10.76 -9.51
C SER A 36 3.18 -12.23 -9.90
N GLY A 37 2.41 -12.45 -10.97
CA GLY A 37 2.20 -13.75 -11.60
C GLY A 37 2.90 -13.85 -12.95
N ARG A 38 4.24 -13.90 -12.94
CA ARG A 38 5.02 -14.53 -14.01
C ARG A 38 6.35 -15.03 -13.45
#